data_AF-A0A2S7A6I5-F1
#
_entry.id   AF-A0A2S7A6I5-F1
#
_cell.length_a   1.000
_cell.length_b   1.000
_cell.length_c   1.000
_cell.angle_alpha   90.00
_cell.angle_beta   90.00
_cell.angle_gamma   90.00
#
_symmetry.space_group_name_H-M   'P 1'
#
loop_
_entity.id
_entity.type
_entity.pdbx_description
1 polymer ?
#
loop_
_entity_poly.entity_id
_entity_poly.type
_entity_poly.pdbx_seq_one_letter_code
_entity_poly.pdbx_strand_id
1 'polypeptide(L)'
;MRADGFEVSMVKLCRWFGVARRTVYYKPTKVAPKVQPKLAEPIKALIEAEPSFGYRTVAGLLDMNKNTVQRIFQLMGWQVRKRAVGARPR
;
A
#
# COMPACT_ATOMS: atom_id res chain seq x y z
N MET A 1 -12.42 26.12 22.89
CA MET A 1 -11.51 27.02 23.66
C MET A 1 -11.53 28.43 23.11
N ARG A 2 -10.94 28.73 21.93
CA ARG A 2 -11.07 30.08 21.33
C ARG A 2 -12.51 30.42 20.88
N ALA A 3 -13.23 29.43 20.35
CA ALA A 3 -14.65 29.57 20.00
C ALA A 3 -15.56 29.72 21.23
N ASP A 4 -15.08 29.32 22.41
CA ASP A 4 -15.79 29.42 23.70
C ASP A 4 -15.32 30.63 24.54
N GLY A 5 -14.55 31.56 23.95
CA GLY A 5 -14.07 32.78 24.61
C GLY A 5 -12.85 32.62 25.54
N PHE A 6 -12.25 31.43 25.64
CA PHE A 6 -11.08 31.20 26.49
C PHE A 6 -9.77 31.37 25.71
N GLU A 7 -8.98 32.39 26.07
CA GLU A 7 -7.63 32.59 25.55
C GLU A 7 -6.59 31.85 26.39
N VAL A 8 -6.46 30.54 26.15
CA VAL A 8 -5.50 29.66 26.84
C VAL A 8 -4.35 29.32 25.90
N SER A 9 -3.12 29.48 26.37
CA SER A 9 -1.93 29.12 25.59
C SER A 9 -1.85 27.60 25.36
N MET A 10 -1.33 27.19 24.20
CA MET A 10 -1.13 25.78 23.86
C MET A 10 -0.27 25.04 24.92
N VAL A 11 0.67 25.73 25.56
CA VAL A 11 1.51 25.19 26.63
C VAL A 11 0.67 24.80 27.85
N LYS A 12 -0.26 25.66 28.27
CA LYS A 12 -1.14 25.39 29.43
C LYS A 12 -2.09 24.24 29.12
N LEU A 13 -2.63 24.19 27.91
CA LEU A 13 -3.43 23.06 27.40
C LEU A 13 -2.65 21.74 27.42
N CYS A 14 -1.46 21.70 26.81
CA CYS A 14 -0.62 20.50 26.78
C CYS A 14 -0.30 19.98 28.19
N ARG A 15 -0.02 20.89 29.13
CA ARG A 15 0.24 20.55 30.54
C ARG A 15 -0.99 19.97 31.23
N TRP A 16 -2.17 20.55 31.04
CA TRP A 16 -3.42 20.04 31.61
C TRP A 16 -3.78 18.65 31.10
N PHE A 17 -3.57 18.41 29.81
CA PHE A 17 -3.88 17.13 29.17
C PHE A 17 -2.74 16.10 29.26
N GLY A 18 -1.61 16.44 29.89
CA GLY A 18 -0.45 15.55 30.03
C GLY A 18 0.21 15.16 28.70
N VAL A 19 0.01 15.93 27.62
CA VAL A 19 0.50 15.61 26.28
C VAL A 19 1.72 16.46 25.95
N ALA A 20 2.74 15.87 25.32
CA ALA A 20 3.89 16.62 24.85
C ALA A 20 3.48 17.59 23.73
N ARG A 21 3.87 18.87 23.82
CA ARG A 21 3.55 19.88 22.80
C ARG A 21 3.94 19.47 21.37
N ARG A 22 5.02 18.71 21.21
CA ARG A 22 5.52 18.21 19.92
C ARG A 22 4.53 17.26 19.23
N THR A 23 3.81 16.43 19.99
CA THR A 23 2.83 15.50 19.40
C THR A 23 1.55 16.20 18.99
N VAL A 24 1.18 17.29 19.69
CA VAL A 24 -0.02 18.09 19.37
C VAL A 24 0.09 18.78 18.00
N TYR A 25 1.28 19.25 17.61
CA TYR A 25 1.47 19.84 16.29
C TYR A 25 1.68 18.82 15.17
N TYR A 26 2.23 17.65 15.49
CA TYR A 26 2.52 16.65 14.47
C TYR A 26 1.27 15.88 14.09
N LYS A 27 0.70 16.19 12.92
CA LYS A 27 -0.38 15.42 12.30
C LYS A 27 0.24 14.45 11.29
N PRO A 28 0.42 13.15 11.61
CA PRO A 28 0.92 12.19 10.65
C PRO A 28 -0.07 12.07 9.48
N THR A 29 0.32 12.56 8.31
CA THR A 29 -0.48 12.44 7.09
C THR A 29 -0.01 11.21 6.34
N LYS A 30 -0.67 10.06 6.56
CA LYS A 30 -0.43 8.88 5.73
C LYS A 30 -1.18 9.04 4.42
N VAL A 31 -0.45 9.07 3.31
CA VAL A 31 -1.03 9.11 1.96
C VAL A 31 -1.40 7.69 1.54
N ALA A 32 -2.51 7.54 0.81
CA ALA A 32 -2.89 6.28 0.21
C ALA A 32 -1.80 5.79 -0.76
N PRO A 33 -1.48 4.49 -0.80
CA PRO A 33 -0.52 3.95 -1.76
C PRO A 33 -0.98 4.23 -3.19
N LYS A 34 -0.08 4.73 -4.04
CA LYS A 34 -0.33 4.96 -5.46
C LYS A 34 0.46 3.94 -6.29
N VAL A 35 -0.21 3.32 -7.25
CA VAL A 35 0.40 2.43 -8.23
C VAL A 35 0.66 3.21 -9.51
N GLN A 36 1.87 3.11 -10.05
CA GLN A 36 2.20 3.75 -11.33
C GLN A 36 1.64 2.91 -12.48
N PRO A 37 0.81 3.48 -13.39
CA PRO A 37 0.21 2.74 -14.50
C PRO A 37 1.24 2.02 -15.37
N LYS A 38 2.35 2.69 -15.69
CA LYS A 38 3.46 2.14 -16.50
C LYS A 38 4.02 0.80 -15.98
N LEU A 39 3.97 0.58 -14.67
CA LEU A 39 4.42 -0.66 -14.05
C LEU A 39 3.29 -1.70 -13.98
N ALA A 40 2.05 -1.24 -13.77
CA ALA A 40 0.90 -2.11 -13.58
C ALA A 40 0.36 -2.67 -14.90
N GLU A 41 0.42 -1.91 -16.00
CA GLU A 41 -0.04 -2.31 -17.32
C GLU A 41 0.65 -3.58 -17.86
N PRO A 42 1.99 -3.68 -17.91
CA PRO A 42 2.64 -4.91 -18.41
C PRO A 42 2.39 -6.10 -17.49
N ILE A 43 2.30 -5.87 -16.16
CA ILE A 43 1.93 -6.90 -15.19
C ILE A 43 0.51 -7.41 -15.47
N LYS A 44 -0.44 -6.50 -15.67
CA LYS A 44 -1.85 -6.82 -15.93
C LYS A 44 -1.99 -7.61 -17.24
N ALA A 45 -1.35 -7.15 -18.31
CA ALA A 45 -1.38 -7.81 -19.60
C ALA A 45 -0.87 -9.27 -19.50
N LEU A 46 0.20 -9.50 -18.74
CA LEU A 46 0.77 -10.84 -18.56
C LEU A 46 -0.13 -11.74 -17.71
N ILE A 47 -0.78 -11.21 -16.67
CA ILE A 47 -1.73 -11.96 -15.84
C ILE A 47 -3.00 -12.31 -16.63
N GLU A 48 -3.48 -11.40 -17.49
CA GLU A 48 -4.64 -11.64 -18.35
C GLU A 48 -4.35 -12.70 -19.41
N ALA A 49 -3.13 -12.68 -19.99
CA ALA A 49 -2.67 -13.70 -20.92
C ALA A 49 -2.48 -15.08 -20.26
N GLU A 50 -1.88 -15.12 -19.07
CA GLU A 50 -1.66 -16.36 -18.32
C GLU A 50 -2.05 -16.21 -16.84
N PRO A 51 -3.30 -16.54 -16.48
CA PRO A 51 -3.83 -16.42 -15.11
C PRO A 51 -3.16 -17.33 -14.08
N SER A 52 -2.31 -18.26 -14.52
CA SER A 52 -1.54 -19.17 -13.65
C SER A 52 -0.25 -18.54 -13.12
N PHE A 53 0.19 -17.41 -13.69
CA PHE A 53 1.44 -16.77 -13.29
C PHE A 53 1.32 -15.98 -11.98
N GLY A 54 2.16 -16.34 -11.01
CA GLY A 54 2.33 -15.58 -9.77
C GLY A 54 3.33 -14.43 -9.92
N TYR A 55 3.37 -13.55 -8.91
CA TYR A 55 4.23 -12.35 -8.92
C TYR A 55 5.72 -12.64 -9.14
N ARG A 56 6.22 -13.81 -8.73
CA ARG A 56 7.63 -14.21 -8.93
C ARG A 56 7.94 -14.47 -10.41
N THR A 57 7.06 -15.21 -11.07
CA THR A 57 7.19 -15.54 -12.49
C THR A 57 7.04 -14.28 -13.34
N VAL A 58 6.03 -13.46 -13.04
CA VAL A 58 5.82 -12.17 -13.71
C VAL A 58 7.04 -11.26 -13.56
N ALA A 59 7.61 -11.18 -12.37
CA ALA A 59 8.82 -10.38 -12.14
C ALA A 59 10.02 -10.85 -12.98
N GLY A 60 10.24 -12.16 -13.07
CA GLY A 60 11.32 -12.73 -13.89
C GLY A 60 11.12 -12.52 -15.39
N LEU A 61 9.88 -12.66 -15.88
CA LEU A 61 9.56 -12.50 -17.30
C LEU A 61 9.62 -11.04 -17.77
N LEU A 62 9.27 -10.09 -16.91
CA LEU A 62 9.31 -8.67 -17.22
C LEU A 62 10.64 -8.00 -16.84
N ASP A 63 11.61 -8.76 -16.33
CA ASP A 63 12.86 -8.25 -15.75
C ASP A 63 12.63 -7.10 -14.73
N MET A 64 11.55 -7.24 -13.94
CA MET A 64 11.15 -6.24 -12.95
C MET A 64 11.60 -6.65 -11.56
N ASN A 65 11.83 -5.67 -10.69
CA ASN A 65 12.06 -5.95 -9.27
C ASN A 65 10.87 -6.71 -8.65
N LYS A 66 11.14 -7.91 -8.14
CA LYS A 66 10.16 -8.79 -7.48
C LYS A 66 9.32 -8.08 -6.42
N ASN A 67 9.92 -7.22 -5.60
CA ASN A 67 9.23 -6.55 -4.50
C ASN A 67 8.22 -5.51 -5.03
N THR A 68 8.55 -4.85 -6.14
CA THR A 68 7.63 -3.93 -6.84
C THR A 68 6.42 -4.67 -7.37
N VAL A 69 6.65 -5.77 -8.09
CA VAL A 69 5.57 -6.61 -8.64
C VAL A 69 4.71 -7.16 -7.51
N GLN A 70 5.32 -7.70 -6.45
CA GLN A 70 4.61 -8.20 -5.27
C GLN A 70 3.75 -7.11 -4.62
N ARG A 71 4.27 -5.89 -4.49
CA ARG A 71 3.52 -4.78 -3.91
C ARG A 71 2.33 -4.37 -4.80
N ILE A 72 2.51 -4.35 -6.12
CA ILE A 72 1.43 -4.07 -7.07
C ILE A 72 0.33 -5.13 -6.96
N PHE A 73 0.70 -6.42 -6.91
CA PHE A 73 -0.27 -7.50 -6.70
C PHE A 73 -1.10 -7.30 -5.43
N GLN A 74 -0.45 -6.95 -4.32
CA GLN A 74 -1.15 -6.69 -3.05
C GLN A 74 -2.08 -5.48 -3.12
N LEU A 75 -1.63 -4.38 -3.71
CA LEU A 75 -2.42 -3.15 -3.82
C LEU A 75 -3.62 -3.31 -4.76
N MET A 76 -3.48 -4.13 -5.81
CA MET A 76 -4.53 -4.37 -6.81
C MET A 76 -5.42 -5.58 -6.47
N GLY A 77 -5.12 -6.32 -5.39
CA GLY A 77 -5.83 -7.56 -5.05
C GLY A 77 -5.67 -8.66 -6.11
N TRP A 78 -4.56 -8.65 -6.85
CA TRP A 78 -4.28 -9.66 -7.87
C TRP A 78 -3.71 -10.91 -7.19
N GLN A 79 -4.36 -12.04 -7.44
CA GLN A 79 -3.92 -13.35 -6.97
C GLN A 79 -4.08 -14.36 -8.10
N VAL A 80 -3.26 -15.40 -8.08
CA VAL A 80 -3.33 -16.50 -9.06
C VAL A 80 -4.70 -17.15 -8.97
N ARG A 81 -5.51 -16.99 -10.02
CA ARG A 81 -6.89 -17.51 -10.07
C ARG A 81 -6.97 -18.93 -10.60
N LYS A 82 -5.99 -19.34 -11.42
CA LYS A 82 -5.91 -20.68 -11.99
C LYS A 82 -4.69 -21.39 -11.43
N ARG A 83 -4.87 -22.54 -10.79
CA ARG A 83 -3.74 -23.38 -10.38
C ARG A 83 -3.22 -24.11 -11.61
N ALA A 84 -1.90 -24.15 -11.78
CA ALA A 84 -1.30 -25.01 -12.79
C ALA A 84 -1.71 -26.46 -12.54
N VAL A 85 -2.37 -27.07 -13.52
CA VAL A 85 -2.74 -28.48 -13.46
C VAL A 85 -1.50 -29.28 -13.81
N GLY A 86 -0.92 -29.95 -12.82
CA GLY A 86 0.19 -30.87 -13.06
C GLY A 86 -0.28 -32.09 -13.83
N ALA A 87 0.61 -32.68 -14.64
CA ALA A 87 0.33 -33.90 -15.42
C ALA A 87 0.32 -35.18 -14.56
N ARG A 88 0.09 -35.07 -13.23
CA ARG A 88 0.11 -36.23 -12.34
C ARG A 88 -1.17 -37.06 -12.59
N PRO A 89 -1.06 -38.33 -13.01
CA PRO A 89 -2.23 -39.21 -13.13
C PRO A 89 -2.95 -39.28 -11.78
N ARG A 90 -4.29 -39.19 -11.80
CA ARG A 90 -5.14 -39.39 -10.61
C ARG A 90 -5.47 -40.87 -10.46
#